data_AF-A0AAI9WG27-F1
#
_entry.id   AF-A0AAI9WG27-F1
#
_cell.length_a   1.000
_cell.length_b   1.000
_cell.length_c   1.000
_cell.angle_alpha   90.00
_cell.angle_beta   90.00
_cell.angle_gamma   90.00
#
_symmetry.space_group_name_H-M   'P 1'
#
loop_
_entity.id
_entity.type
_entity.pdbx_description
1 polymer ?
#
loop_
_entity_poly.entity_id
_entity_poly.type
_entity_poly.pdbx_seq_one_letter_code
_entity_poly.pdbx_strand_id
1 'polypeptide(L)'
;MTNLYWPIYKKIEKEIVELSNHIHFDDNQLSVYSVKIVELLIRCVVEIEAISKDLYLKNGGAIPAGRVLYYDTDCLNLLEGIWELSKKQVIVSSANFYFQDNNNKILYPLRKANKRSTSGADWAKAYQAVKHNRSLNLSKGNIKHLLRASAALFLLNLYYRDDVFELSSNNTNTFTEKFSEIFDVKVHTWAGDSTGADSYVKKPDFEECVYLIKWANDYKNKFTEWASEQGRKLNEIIFSHPKVNQYINENLIEDGKIKEKEFASFIENRDYFKCFDMKKEYGSMIQSAGRHASEKLKFDFKRTPAQFEAVLNKNQKIYQNG
;
A
#
# COMPACT_ATOMS: atom_id res chain seq x y z
N MET A 1 -4.23 7.98 22.22
CA MET A 1 -4.52 9.36 21.78
C MET A 1 -5.82 9.31 21.00
N THR A 2 -6.86 10.04 21.44
CA THR A 2 -8.17 10.01 20.78
C THR A 2 -8.05 10.62 19.39
N ASN A 3 -8.47 9.93 18.32
CA ASN A 3 -8.43 10.47 16.96
C ASN A 3 -9.54 11.52 16.77
N LEU A 4 -9.18 12.78 16.92
CA LEU A 4 -10.09 13.92 16.74
C LEU A 4 -10.29 14.30 15.26
N TYR A 5 -9.34 13.93 14.39
CA TYR A 5 -9.33 14.34 12.99
C TYR A 5 -10.45 13.70 12.17
N TRP A 6 -10.72 12.40 12.39
CA TRP A 6 -11.72 11.70 11.58
C TRP A 6 -13.14 12.23 11.80
N PRO A 7 -13.64 12.42 13.04
CA PRO A 7 -14.93 13.07 13.26
C PRO A 7 -15.03 14.48 12.65
N ILE A 8 -13.95 15.27 12.70
CA ILE A 8 -13.91 16.61 12.11
C ILE A 8 -14.01 16.53 10.58
N TYR A 9 -13.24 15.63 9.96
CA TYR A 9 -13.32 15.36 8.53
C TYR A 9 -14.75 14.97 8.10
N LYS A 10 -15.40 14.03 8.81
CA LYS A 10 -16.78 13.61 8.50
C LYS A 10 -17.79 14.76 8.64
N LYS A 11 -17.56 15.69 9.57
CA LYS A 11 -18.38 16.92 9.67
C LYS A 11 -18.19 17.84 8.46
N ILE A 12 -16.95 18.08 8.05
CA ILE A 12 -16.64 18.89 6.87
C ILE A 12 -17.22 18.25 5.61
N GLU A 13 -17.04 16.94 5.45
CA GLU A 13 -17.59 16.15 4.35
C GLU A 13 -19.12 16.29 4.25
N LYS A 14 -19.83 16.14 5.37
CA LYS A 14 -21.29 16.33 5.41
C LYS A 14 -21.71 17.71 4.90
N GLU A 15 -20.99 18.77 5.29
CA GLU A 15 -21.28 20.12 4.82
C GLU A 15 -20.98 20.32 3.32
N ILE A 16 -20.00 19.59 2.76
CA ILE A 16 -19.73 19.61 1.31
C ILE A 16 -20.85 18.88 0.55
N VAL A 17 -21.32 17.73 1.05
CA VAL A 17 -22.47 17.02 0.46
C VAL A 17 -23.75 17.86 0.54
N GLU A 18 -23.96 18.57 1.65
CA GLU A 18 -25.08 19.50 1.77
C GLU A 18 -24.98 20.64 0.74
N LEU A 19 -23.78 21.20 0.56
CA LEU A 19 -23.53 22.23 -0.45
C LEU A 19 -23.82 21.75 -1.88
N SER A 20 -23.50 20.49 -2.21
CA SER A 20 -23.79 19.94 -3.55
C SER A 20 -25.28 19.76 -3.84
N ASN A 21 -26.14 19.83 -2.82
CA ASN A 21 -27.60 19.85 -3.04
C ASN A 21 -28.10 21.24 -3.46
N HIS A 22 -27.30 22.29 -3.25
CA HIS A 22 -27.61 23.66 -3.63
C HIS A 22 -26.90 24.12 -4.92
N ILE A 23 -25.73 23.55 -5.19
CA ILE A 23 -24.91 23.85 -6.37
C ILE A 23 -24.59 22.53 -7.06
N HIS A 24 -24.81 22.43 -8.37
CA HIS A 24 -24.57 21.19 -9.10
C HIS A 24 -23.08 20.97 -9.33
N PHE A 25 -22.49 19.99 -8.63
CA PHE A 25 -21.05 19.73 -8.76
C PHE A 25 -20.76 18.97 -10.06
N ASP A 26 -20.47 19.72 -11.13
CA ASP A 26 -20.04 19.22 -12.43
C ASP A 26 -18.77 19.95 -12.93
N ASP A 27 -18.27 19.57 -14.10
CA ASP A 27 -17.06 20.17 -14.68
C ASP A 27 -17.20 21.67 -14.96
N ASN A 28 -18.41 22.16 -15.23
CA ASN A 28 -18.68 23.55 -15.59
C ASN A 28 -18.75 24.46 -14.36
N GLN A 29 -19.17 23.93 -13.22
CA GLN A 29 -19.37 24.70 -11.98
C GLN A 29 -18.16 24.68 -11.04
N LEU A 30 -17.05 24.04 -11.42
CA LEU A 30 -15.82 24.00 -10.61
C LEU A 30 -15.28 25.36 -10.17
N SER A 31 -15.56 26.42 -10.94
CA SER A 31 -15.13 27.80 -10.66
C SER A 31 -16.09 28.56 -9.73
N VAL A 32 -17.28 28.02 -9.42
CA VAL A 32 -18.25 28.62 -8.49
C VAL A 32 -17.60 28.79 -7.13
N TYR A 33 -17.79 29.97 -6.55
CA TYR A 33 -17.20 30.38 -5.28
C TYR A 33 -18.26 31.06 -4.41
N SER A 34 -18.06 30.98 -3.10
CA SER A 34 -18.91 31.65 -2.12
C SER A 34 -18.16 31.79 -0.81
N VAL A 35 -18.68 32.61 0.10
CA VAL A 35 -18.14 32.70 1.46
C VAL A 35 -18.16 31.33 2.16
N LYS A 36 -19.19 30.52 1.91
CA LYS A 36 -19.30 29.16 2.45
C LYS A 36 -18.21 28.22 1.92
N ILE A 37 -17.92 28.28 0.62
CA ILE A 37 -16.86 27.46 0.00
C ILE A 37 -15.48 27.87 0.56
N VAL A 38 -15.24 29.17 0.71
CA VAL A 38 -14.02 29.71 1.32
C VAL A 38 -13.87 29.24 2.78
N GLU A 39 -14.94 29.29 3.56
CA GLU A 39 -14.97 28.80 4.95
C GLU A 39 -14.60 27.31 5.03
N LEU A 40 -15.24 26.46 4.21
CA LEU A 40 -14.95 25.03 4.15
C LEU A 40 -13.50 24.76 3.69
N LEU A 41 -13.01 25.50 2.69
CA LEU A 41 -11.61 25.39 2.23
C LEU A 41 -10.62 25.71 3.35
N ILE A 42 -10.85 26.82 4.08
CA ILE A 42 -9.98 27.20 5.20
C ILE A 42 -9.98 26.11 6.28
N ARG A 43 -11.14 25.56 6.63
CA ARG A 43 -11.26 24.48 7.62
C ARG A 43 -10.51 23.23 7.16
N CYS A 44 -10.64 22.81 5.89
CA CYS A 44 -9.87 21.70 5.36
C CYS A 44 -8.36 21.91 5.54
N VAL A 45 -7.84 23.09 5.17
CA VAL A 45 -6.38 23.32 5.20
C VAL A 45 -5.84 23.48 6.62
N VAL A 46 -6.61 24.04 7.55
CA VAL A 46 -6.25 24.07 8.97
C VAL A 46 -6.11 22.65 9.52
N GLU A 47 -7.03 21.75 9.20
CA GLU A 47 -6.94 20.35 9.62
C GLU A 47 -5.80 19.61 8.94
N ILE A 48 -5.51 19.89 7.66
CA ILE A 48 -4.32 19.36 6.97
C ILE A 48 -3.03 19.80 7.68
N GLU A 49 -2.95 21.07 8.09
CA GLU A 49 -1.80 21.58 8.84
C GLU A 49 -1.64 20.87 10.19
N ALA A 50 -2.73 20.64 10.92
CA ALA A 50 -2.68 19.96 12.20
C ALA A 50 -2.30 18.48 12.06
N ILE A 51 -3.02 17.73 11.22
CA ILE A 51 -2.82 16.28 11.07
C ILE A 51 -1.45 15.94 10.48
N SER A 52 -0.93 16.77 9.56
CA SER A 52 0.40 16.54 8.99
C SER A 52 1.53 16.72 10.01
N LYS A 53 1.40 17.66 10.95
CA LYS A 53 2.36 17.82 12.06
C LYS A 53 2.34 16.62 13.01
N ASP A 54 1.16 16.11 13.34
CA ASP A 54 1.06 14.91 14.18
C ASP A 54 1.61 13.68 13.46
N LEU A 55 1.27 13.49 12.18
CA LEU A 55 1.82 12.42 11.35
C LEU A 55 3.35 12.54 11.25
N TYR A 56 3.87 13.75 11.08
CA TYR A 56 5.31 14.01 11.04
C TYR A 56 6.00 13.53 12.31
N LEU A 57 5.50 13.91 13.49
CA LEU A 57 6.06 13.48 14.77
C LEU A 57 5.93 11.96 14.97
N LYS A 58 4.79 11.36 14.61
CA LYS A 58 4.58 9.90 14.66
C LYS A 58 5.57 9.12 13.79
N ASN A 59 6.08 9.74 12.72
CA ASN A 59 6.99 9.11 11.77
C ASN A 59 8.45 9.58 11.93
N GLY A 60 8.84 9.95 13.16
CA GLY A 60 10.24 10.26 13.50
C GLY A 60 10.69 11.68 13.17
N GLY A 61 9.75 12.57 12.80
CA GLY A 61 10.01 13.99 12.63
C GLY A 61 10.37 14.67 13.96
N ALA A 62 11.28 15.65 13.91
CA ALA A 62 11.74 16.41 15.07
C ALA A 62 11.34 17.89 14.95
N ILE A 63 11.02 18.52 16.08
CA ILE A 63 10.71 19.95 16.09
C ILE A 63 12.00 20.75 15.83
N PRO A 64 12.05 21.59 14.78
CA PRO A 64 13.23 22.38 14.47
C PRO A 64 13.57 23.36 15.59
N ALA A 65 14.84 23.45 15.97
CA ALA A 65 15.31 24.48 16.89
C ALA A 65 15.30 25.86 16.21
N GLY A 66 14.78 26.88 16.89
CA GLY A 66 14.87 28.28 16.45
C GLY A 66 13.93 28.71 15.32
N ARG A 67 12.96 27.87 14.90
CA ARG A 67 11.90 28.27 13.96
C ARG A 67 10.62 27.47 14.14
N VAL A 68 9.53 27.98 13.56
CA VAL A 68 8.24 27.26 13.51
C VAL A 68 8.35 26.03 12.60
N LEU A 69 7.70 24.93 13.01
CA LEU A 69 7.50 23.73 12.21
C LEU A 69 6.46 24.00 11.10
N TYR A 70 6.88 23.89 9.85
CA TYR A 70 6.02 24.11 8.70
C TYR A 70 5.36 22.80 8.25
N TYR A 71 4.04 22.84 8.12
CA TYR A 71 3.26 21.67 7.72
C TYR A 71 3.58 21.22 6.28
N ASP A 72 3.95 22.14 5.39
CA ASP A 72 4.24 21.85 3.99
C ASP A 72 5.67 21.33 3.79
N THR A 73 6.69 22.16 4.02
CA THR A 73 8.08 21.84 3.65
C THR A 73 8.82 20.98 4.66
N ASP A 74 8.33 20.88 5.90
CA ASP A 74 8.90 19.94 6.88
C ASP A 74 8.04 18.69 6.94
N CYS A 75 6.76 18.86 7.32
CA CYS A 75 5.90 17.74 7.65
C CYS A 75 5.53 16.91 6.41
N LEU A 76 4.84 17.51 5.45
CA LEU A 76 4.47 16.83 4.21
C LEU A 76 5.69 16.43 3.38
N ASN A 77 6.84 17.11 3.52
CA ASN A 77 8.06 16.69 2.83
C ASN A 77 8.65 15.39 3.38
N LEU A 78 8.68 15.20 4.69
CA LEU A 78 9.07 13.92 5.29
C LEU A 78 8.07 12.82 4.90
N LEU A 79 6.77 13.09 5.04
CA LEU A 79 5.73 12.10 4.73
C LEU A 79 5.72 11.71 3.24
N GLU A 80 6.02 12.65 2.34
CA GLU A 80 6.23 12.37 0.91
C GLU A 80 7.35 11.35 0.70
N GLY A 81 8.48 11.51 1.41
CA GLY A 81 9.61 10.58 1.31
C GLY A 81 9.32 9.18 1.84
N ILE A 82 8.38 9.04 2.78
CA ILE A 82 8.01 7.74 3.35
C ILE A 82 6.93 7.06 2.49
N TRP A 83 5.88 7.79 2.10
CA TRP A 83 4.67 7.19 1.52
C TRP A 83 4.43 7.52 0.05
N GLU A 84 5.24 8.38 -0.57
CA GLU A 84 5.05 8.89 -1.93
C GLU A 84 3.65 9.48 -2.15
N LEU A 85 3.19 10.31 -1.21
CA LEU A 85 1.85 10.88 -1.16
C LEU A 85 1.42 11.58 -2.45
N SER A 86 2.36 12.19 -3.17
CA SER A 86 2.12 12.89 -4.44
C SER A 86 1.62 11.98 -5.58
N LYS A 87 1.87 10.66 -5.48
CA LYS A 87 1.45 9.66 -6.47
C LYS A 87 0.08 9.07 -6.17
N LYS A 88 -0.41 9.19 -4.93
CA LYS A 88 -1.65 8.54 -4.48
C LYS A 88 -2.89 9.13 -5.14
N GLN A 89 -3.75 8.24 -5.65
CA GLN A 89 -5.02 8.61 -6.27
C GLN A 89 -6.19 8.53 -5.29
N VAL A 90 -7.01 9.58 -5.30
CA VAL A 90 -8.32 9.64 -4.66
C VAL A 90 -9.37 9.79 -5.76
N ILE A 91 -10.42 8.99 -5.71
CA ILE A 91 -11.48 8.93 -6.71
C ILE A 91 -12.69 9.67 -6.15
N VAL A 92 -13.29 10.57 -6.92
CA VAL A 92 -14.54 11.23 -6.57
C VAL A 92 -15.70 10.30 -6.96
N SER A 93 -16.44 9.82 -5.96
CA SER A 93 -17.46 8.78 -6.12
C SER A 93 -18.81 9.12 -5.48
N SER A 94 -18.98 10.36 -5.00
CA SER A 94 -20.28 10.86 -4.51
C SER A 94 -21.40 10.65 -5.54
N ALA A 95 -22.52 10.09 -5.11
CA ALA A 95 -23.69 9.87 -5.95
C ALA A 95 -24.30 11.18 -6.50
N ASN A 96 -24.07 12.31 -5.83
CA ASN A 96 -24.63 13.61 -6.20
C ASN A 96 -23.65 14.48 -7.00
N PHE A 97 -22.48 13.95 -7.38
CA PHE A 97 -21.48 14.69 -8.17
C PHE A 97 -21.46 14.15 -9.60
N TYR A 98 -21.44 15.03 -10.59
CA TYR A 98 -21.68 14.71 -12.00
C TYR A 98 -20.52 15.13 -12.91
N PHE A 99 -19.29 14.91 -12.46
CA PHE A 99 -18.11 15.12 -13.29
C PHE A 99 -18.10 14.15 -14.47
N GLN A 100 -17.64 14.61 -15.63
CA GLN A 100 -17.40 13.82 -16.83
C GLN A 100 -15.90 13.73 -17.13
N ASP A 101 -15.16 14.83 -16.93
CA ASP A 101 -13.71 14.86 -17.07
C ASP A 101 -13.02 14.01 -16.00
N ASN A 102 -12.18 13.06 -16.46
CA ASN A 102 -11.39 12.20 -15.59
C ASN A 102 -10.44 12.98 -14.67
N ASN A 103 -9.98 14.17 -15.06
CA ASN A 103 -9.13 15.02 -14.21
C ASN A 103 -9.86 15.60 -12.98
N ASN A 104 -11.19 15.54 -12.98
CA ASN A 104 -12.04 15.97 -11.87
C ASN A 104 -12.63 14.77 -11.11
N LYS A 105 -12.59 13.56 -11.70
CA LYS A 105 -12.90 12.29 -11.04
C LYS A 105 -11.71 11.68 -10.31
N ILE A 106 -10.51 11.77 -10.88
CA ILE A 106 -9.29 11.16 -10.35
C ILE A 106 -8.36 12.29 -9.90
N LEU A 107 -8.20 12.40 -8.59
CA LEU A 107 -7.43 13.46 -7.95
C LEU A 107 -6.11 12.91 -7.44
N TYR A 108 -5.06 13.73 -7.56
CA TYR A 108 -3.78 13.55 -6.88
C TYR A 108 -3.64 14.65 -5.83
N PRO A 109 -4.36 14.56 -4.71
CA PRO A 109 -4.63 15.72 -3.86
C PRO A 109 -3.38 16.24 -3.14
N LEU A 110 -2.37 15.39 -2.92
CA LEU A 110 -1.12 15.75 -2.28
C LEU A 110 0.02 16.03 -3.29
N ARG A 111 -0.28 16.04 -4.61
CA ARG A 111 0.71 16.39 -5.63
C ARG A 111 1.22 17.82 -5.39
N LYS A 112 2.53 17.94 -5.16
CA LYS A 112 3.22 19.19 -4.82
C LYS A 112 2.76 19.85 -3.50
N ALA A 113 2.11 19.10 -2.60
CA ALA A 113 1.68 19.64 -1.31
C ALA A 113 2.86 19.91 -0.35
N ASN A 114 4.02 19.28 -0.57
CA ASN A 114 5.28 19.57 0.12
C ASN A 114 6.06 20.76 -0.46
N LYS A 115 5.49 21.49 -1.45
CA LYS A 115 6.12 22.67 -2.07
C LYS A 115 5.39 23.94 -1.66
N ARG A 116 6.12 25.06 -1.62
CA ARG A 116 5.57 26.39 -1.28
C ARG A 116 5.38 27.28 -2.50
N SER A 117 4.64 28.38 -2.29
CA SER A 117 4.45 29.46 -3.26
C SER A 117 3.84 28.95 -4.58
N THR A 118 4.28 29.46 -5.73
CA THR A 118 3.78 29.15 -7.07
C THR A 118 3.86 27.66 -7.43
N SER A 119 4.83 26.96 -6.85
CA SER A 119 5.07 25.53 -7.02
C SER A 119 4.20 24.64 -6.13
N GLY A 120 3.49 25.20 -5.14
CA GLY A 120 2.64 24.44 -4.23
C GLY A 120 1.37 23.90 -4.89
N ALA A 121 0.71 22.96 -4.19
CA ALA A 121 -0.60 22.46 -4.55
C ALA A 121 -1.59 23.63 -4.77
N ASP A 122 -2.51 23.47 -5.71
CA ASP A 122 -3.44 24.53 -6.10
C ASP A 122 -4.38 24.95 -4.96
N TRP A 123 -4.88 23.99 -4.18
CA TRP A 123 -5.66 24.25 -2.98
C TRP A 123 -4.86 25.00 -1.90
N ALA A 124 -3.56 24.72 -1.75
CA ALA A 124 -2.70 25.41 -0.79
C ALA A 124 -2.50 26.87 -1.21
N LYS A 125 -2.28 27.12 -2.50
CA LYS A 125 -2.21 28.49 -3.07
C LYS A 125 -3.52 29.24 -2.90
N ALA A 126 -4.65 28.59 -3.16
CA ALA A 126 -5.97 29.18 -2.97
C ALA A 126 -6.21 29.57 -1.50
N TYR A 127 -5.88 28.69 -0.56
CA TYR A 127 -5.95 28.96 0.87
C TYR A 127 -5.11 30.18 1.28
N GLN A 128 -3.85 30.25 0.86
CA GLN A 128 -2.99 31.40 1.18
C GLN A 128 -3.58 32.71 0.63
N ALA A 129 -4.10 32.71 -0.61
CA ALA A 129 -4.72 33.89 -1.20
C ALA A 129 -5.94 34.38 -0.41
N VAL A 130 -6.86 33.48 -0.03
CA VAL A 130 -8.07 33.85 0.72
C VAL A 130 -7.79 34.16 2.19
N LYS A 131 -6.72 33.60 2.77
CA LYS A 131 -6.29 33.89 4.15
C LYS A 131 -5.73 35.30 4.29
N HIS A 132 -4.90 35.73 3.34
CA HIS A 132 -4.22 37.03 3.42
C HIS A 132 -5.05 38.19 2.83
N ASN A 133 -5.85 37.95 1.79
CA ASN A 133 -6.64 39.01 1.16
C ASN A 133 -7.95 38.47 0.58
N ARG A 134 -8.89 38.15 1.49
CA ARG A 134 -10.17 37.49 1.15
C ARG A 134 -11.02 38.30 0.18
N SER A 135 -11.12 39.61 0.38
CA SER A 135 -12.00 40.49 -0.41
C SER A 135 -11.63 40.48 -1.90
N LEU A 136 -10.33 40.43 -2.20
CA LEU A 136 -9.84 40.38 -3.59
C LEU A 136 -9.76 38.95 -4.16
N ASN A 137 -9.70 37.93 -3.31
CA ASN A 137 -9.42 36.55 -3.73
C ASN A 137 -10.57 35.57 -3.50
N LEU A 138 -11.79 36.05 -3.23
CA LEU A 138 -12.94 35.18 -2.95
C LEU A 138 -13.13 34.10 -4.02
N SER A 139 -12.92 34.43 -5.30
CA SER A 139 -13.01 33.51 -6.45
C SER A 139 -11.98 32.37 -6.43
N LYS A 140 -10.90 32.50 -5.65
CA LYS A 140 -9.93 31.42 -5.44
C LYS A 140 -10.47 30.35 -4.48
N GLY A 141 -11.38 30.68 -3.56
CA GLY A 141 -12.07 29.68 -2.76
C GLY A 141 -13.29 29.13 -3.49
N ASN A 142 -13.03 28.32 -4.52
CA ASN A 142 -14.03 27.70 -5.37
C ASN A 142 -14.14 26.17 -5.15
N ILE A 143 -15.14 25.55 -5.76
CA ILE A 143 -15.44 24.11 -5.61
C ILE A 143 -14.23 23.25 -5.94
N LYS A 144 -13.48 23.56 -7.01
CA LYS A 144 -12.28 22.81 -7.41
C LYS A 144 -11.24 22.74 -6.30
N HIS A 145 -10.89 23.89 -5.71
CA HIS A 145 -9.88 23.93 -4.65
C HIS A 145 -10.41 23.31 -3.36
N LEU A 146 -11.71 23.47 -3.05
CA LEU A 146 -12.35 22.82 -1.91
C LEU A 146 -12.30 21.29 -2.02
N LEU A 147 -12.69 20.71 -3.16
CA LEU A 147 -12.66 19.26 -3.36
C LEU A 147 -11.24 18.70 -3.25
N ARG A 148 -10.25 19.37 -3.85
CA ARG A 148 -8.85 18.95 -3.78
C ARG A 148 -8.26 19.04 -2.36
N ALA A 149 -8.60 20.09 -1.59
CA ALA A 149 -8.25 20.17 -0.18
C ALA A 149 -8.94 19.09 0.65
N SER A 150 -10.24 18.87 0.43
CA SER A 150 -11.00 17.84 1.17
C SER A 150 -10.46 16.44 0.89
N ALA A 151 -10.09 16.13 -0.37
CA ALA A 151 -9.43 14.89 -0.75
C ALA A 151 -8.04 14.74 -0.10
N ALA A 152 -7.28 15.82 0.05
CA ALA A 152 -5.99 15.80 0.76
C ALA A 152 -6.19 15.49 2.25
N LEU A 153 -7.17 16.15 2.89
CA LEU A 153 -7.52 15.89 4.29
C LEU A 153 -8.01 14.45 4.50
N PHE A 154 -8.86 13.96 3.60
CA PHE A 154 -9.33 12.57 3.59
C PHE A 154 -8.16 11.60 3.55
N LEU A 155 -7.25 11.77 2.58
CA LEU A 155 -6.10 10.89 2.41
C LEU A 155 -5.21 10.87 3.66
N LEU A 156 -4.87 12.05 4.22
CA LEU A 156 -4.07 12.13 5.44
C LEU A 156 -4.77 11.48 6.65
N ASN A 157 -6.11 11.56 6.72
CA ASN A 157 -6.87 10.88 7.76
C ASN A 157 -6.76 9.36 7.66
N LEU A 158 -6.79 8.79 6.45
CA LEU A 158 -6.56 7.36 6.26
C LEU A 158 -5.19 6.96 6.82
N TYR A 159 -4.13 7.70 6.45
CA TYR A 159 -2.77 7.47 6.96
C TYR A 159 -2.63 7.67 8.47
N TYR A 160 -3.42 8.56 9.08
CA TYR A 160 -3.42 8.75 10.53
C TYR A 160 -4.12 7.61 11.28
N ARG A 161 -5.21 7.09 10.72
CA ARG A 161 -5.99 5.98 11.27
C ARG A 161 -5.23 4.66 11.19
N ASP A 162 -4.56 4.44 10.06
CA ASP A 162 -3.76 3.24 9.81
C ASP A 162 -4.53 1.93 10.01
N ASP A 163 -5.79 1.93 9.55
CA ASP A 163 -6.66 0.77 9.71
C ASP A 163 -6.17 -0.41 8.86
N VAL A 164 -6.33 -1.61 9.41
CA VAL A 164 -6.11 -2.89 8.73
C VAL A 164 -7.45 -3.60 8.63
N PHE A 165 -7.77 -4.10 7.45
CA PHE A 165 -9.02 -4.80 7.19
C PHE A 165 -8.74 -6.26 6.86
N GLU A 166 -9.21 -7.17 7.70
CA GLU A 166 -9.18 -8.60 7.40
C GLU A 166 -10.17 -8.91 6.27
N LEU A 167 -9.69 -9.67 5.28
CA LEU A 167 -10.46 -10.03 4.10
C LEU A 167 -10.68 -11.54 4.07
N SER A 168 -11.91 -11.93 3.71
CA SER A 168 -12.21 -13.33 3.44
C SER A 168 -11.39 -13.85 2.25
N SER A 169 -11.19 -15.18 2.19
CA SER A 169 -10.28 -15.84 1.25
C SER A 169 -10.57 -15.58 -0.25
N ASN A 170 -11.76 -15.07 -0.59
CA ASN A 170 -12.19 -14.81 -1.97
C ASN A 170 -12.12 -13.32 -2.36
N ASN A 171 -11.75 -12.42 -1.44
CA ASN A 171 -11.88 -10.97 -1.62
C ASN A 171 -10.65 -10.28 -2.21
N THR A 172 -9.77 -11.02 -2.90
CA THR A 172 -8.53 -10.46 -3.47
C THR A 172 -8.76 -9.36 -4.51
N ASN A 173 -9.97 -9.30 -5.08
CA ASN A 173 -10.38 -8.37 -6.12
C ASN A 173 -11.48 -7.39 -5.66
N THR A 174 -12.01 -7.55 -4.46
CA THR A 174 -13.22 -6.84 -3.99
C THR A 174 -13.00 -6.33 -2.57
N PHE A 175 -12.18 -5.29 -2.46
CA PHE A 175 -12.15 -4.44 -1.27
C PHE A 175 -12.99 -3.19 -1.55
N THR A 176 -14.15 -3.11 -0.89
CA THR A 176 -15.19 -2.10 -1.15
C THR A 176 -15.55 -1.32 0.11
N GLU A 177 -14.58 -1.08 1.00
CA GLU A 177 -14.83 -0.34 2.23
C GLU A 177 -15.24 1.09 1.90
N LYS A 178 -16.43 1.50 2.37
CA LYS A 178 -16.95 2.85 2.13
C LYS A 178 -16.41 3.80 3.19
N PHE A 179 -15.21 4.33 2.95
CA PHE A 179 -14.57 5.27 3.87
C PHE A 179 -15.29 6.64 3.94
N SER A 180 -15.75 7.12 2.79
CA SER A 180 -16.25 8.48 2.59
C SER A 180 -17.53 8.47 1.74
N GLU A 181 -18.38 9.48 1.93
CA GLU A 181 -19.54 9.73 1.06
C GLU A 181 -19.15 10.43 -0.24
N ILE A 182 -17.95 11.03 -0.28
CA ILE A 182 -17.46 11.81 -1.41
C ILE A 182 -16.38 11.08 -2.21
N PHE A 183 -15.51 10.35 -1.50
CA PHE A 183 -14.27 9.83 -2.05
C PHE A 183 -14.11 8.33 -1.86
N ASP A 184 -13.53 7.69 -2.87
CA ASP A 184 -12.93 6.37 -2.80
C ASP A 184 -11.41 6.48 -3.02
N VAL A 185 -10.72 5.35 -2.86
CA VAL A 185 -9.28 5.26 -3.10
C VAL A 185 -8.97 4.14 -4.08
N LYS A 186 -7.85 4.30 -4.81
CA LYS A 186 -7.35 3.22 -5.62
C LYS A 186 -6.69 2.15 -4.74
N VAL A 187 -7.03 0.89 -5.00
CA VAL A 187 -6.58 -0.27 -4.22
C VAL A 187 -5.76 -1.19 -5.11
N HIS A 188 -4.57 -1.55 -4.64
CA HIS A 188 -3.73 -2.53 -5.31
C HIS A 188 -4.27 -3.94 -5.01
N THR A 189 -5.00 -4.49 -5.97
CA THR A 189 -5.48 -5.88 -5.90
C THR A 189 -4.31 -6.87 -5.87
N TRP A 190 -4.47 -7.96 -5.14
CA TRP A 190 -3.42 -8.98 -5.03
C TRP A 190 -3.01 -9.51 -6.41
N ALA A 191 -1.70 -9.62 -6.63
CA ALA A 191 -1.13 -9.98 -7.93
C ALA A 191 -0.19 -11.20 -7.87
N GLY A 192 -0.09 -11.85 -6.71
CA GLY A 192 0.84 -12.94 -6.47
C GLY A 192 1.81 -12.66 -5.34
N ASP A 193 2.28 -13.74 -4.73
CA ASP A 193 3.28 -13.74 -3.67
C ASP A 193 4.05 -15.07 -3.67
N SER A 194 5.21 -15.11 -3.02
CA SER A 194 6.06 -16.31 -2.87
C SER A 194 6.65 -16.39 -1.46
N THR A 195 7.84 -16.95 -1.28
CA THR A 195 8.55 -17.01 0.01
C THR A 195 9.41 -15.77 0.23
N GLY A 196 9.54 -15.34 1.50
CA GLY A 196 10.37 -14.20 1.87
C GLY A 196 9.61 -12.87 1.94
N ALA A 197 10.27 -11.83 2.44
CA ALA A 197 9.64 -10.55 2.77
C ALA A 197 9.36 -9.65 1.54
N ASP A 198 10.15 -9.80 0.48
CA ASP A 198 10.09 -8.96 -0.72
C ASP A 198 9.40 -9.65 -1.91
N SER A 199 8.64 -10.72 -1.66
CA SER A 199 8.05 -11.56 -2.72
C SER A 199 6.68 -11.08 -3.24
N TYR A 200 6.14 -10.01 -2.69
CA TYR A 200 4.88 -9.44 -3.15
C TYR A 200 5.00 -8.86 -4.57
N VAL A 201 4.11 -9.25 -5.47
CA VAL A 201 4.13 -8.79 -6.86
C VAL A 201 3.47 -7.40 -7.00
N LYS A 202 4.27 -6.39 -7.37
CA LYS A 202 3.80 -5.02 -7.61
C LYS A 202 3.40 -4.83 -9.09
N LYS A 203 2.16 -4.38 -9.34
CA LYS A 203 1.68 -3.99 -10.69
C LYS A 203 2.13 -2.55 -11.01
N PRO A 204 2.12 -2.11 -12.29
CA PRO A 204 2.59 -0.77 -12.67
C PRO A 204 1.90 0.40 -11.94
N ASP A 205 0.67 0.20 -11.47
CA ASP A 205 -0.12 1.21 -10.75
C ASP A 205 0.05 1.17 -9.22
N PHE A 206 0.99 0.38 -8.70
CA PHE A 206 1.21 0.17 -7.27
C PHE A 206 1.35 1.49 -6.50
N GLU A 207 2.16 2.42 -7.01
CA GLU A 207 2.45 3.69 -6.33
C GLU A 207 1.21 4.60 -6.25
N GLU A 208 0.27 4.46 -7.18
CA GLU A 208 -0.98 5.21 -7.21
C GLU A 208 -1.98 4.73 -6.15
N CYS A 209 -1.83 3.48 -5.70
CA CYS A 209 -2.75 2.85 -4.77
C CYS A 209 -2.52 3.33 -3.33
N VAL A 210 -3.61 3.61 -2.62
CA VAL A 210 -3.62 4.02 -1.19
C VAL A 210 -3.64 2.80 -0.28
N TYR A 211 -4.38 1.76 -0.66
CA TYR A 211 -4.38 0.46 0.01
C TYR A 211 -3.80 -0.61 -0.92
N LEU A 212 -3.30 -1.69 -0.34
CA LEU A 212 -2.93 -2.92 -1.05
C LEU A 212 -3.54 -4.13 -0.36
N ILE A 213 -3.85 -5.17 -1.13
CA ILE A 213 -4.31 -6.46 -0.61
C ILE A 213 -3.15 -7.44 -0.63
N LYS A 214 -2.77 -7.94 0.54
CA LYS A 214 -1.69 -8.92 0.72
C LYS A 214 -2.17 -10.11 1.54
N TRP A 215 -1.34 -11.16 1.64
CA TRP A 215 -1.61 -12.19 2.64
C TRP A 215 -1.55 -11.59 4.04
N ALA A 216 -2.42 -12.07 4.92
CA ALA A 216 -2.29 -11.80 6.35
C ALA A 216 -0.91 -12.26 6.82
N ASN A 217 -0.28 -11.49 7.73
CA ASN A 217 1.09 -11.80 8.18
C ASN A 217 1.22 -13.21 8.76
N ASP A 218 0.23 -13.67 9.52
CA ASP A 218 0.21 -15.04 10.08
C ASP A 218 0.18 -16.11 8.98
N TYR A 219 -0.69 -15.96 7.98
CA TYR A 219 -0.75 -16.89 6.85
C TYR A 219 0.57 -16.89 6.05
N LYS A 220 1.14 -15.71 5.80
CA LYS A 220 2.43 -15.56 5.12
C LYS A 220 3.56 -16.27 5.87
N ASN A 221 3.61 -16.12 7.19
CA ASN A 221 4.63 -16.74 8.03
C ASN A 221 4.49 -18.27 7.99
N LYS A 222 3.28 -18.80 8.21
CA LYS A 222 2.98 -20.24 8.10
C LYS A 222 3.34 -20.81 6.74
N PHE A 223 3.02 -20.10 5.66
CA PHE A 223 3.40 -20.51 4.30
C PHE A 223 4.92 -20.54 4.12
N THR A 224 5.63 -19.52 4.63
CA THR A 224 7.10 -19.43 4.51
C THR A 224 7.78 -20.55 5.30
N GLU A 225 7.32 -20.85 6.51
CA GLU A 225 7.79 -21.99 7.31
C GLU A 225 7.51 -23.33 6.61
N TRP A 226 6.31 -23.50 6.08
CA TRP A 226 5.92 -24.69 5.33
C TRP A 226 6.77 -24.91 4.09
N ALA A 227 7.01 -23.85 3.30
CA ALA A 227 7.84 -23.93 2.11
C ALA A 227 9.30 -24.24 2.46
N SER A 228 9.83 -23.67 3.55
CA SER A 228 11.18 -23.96 4.05
C SER A 228 11.31 -25.43 4.46
N GLU A 229 10.37 -25.96 5.24
CA GLU A 229 10.38 -27.36 5.66
C GLU A 229 10.19 -28.32 4.49
N GLN A 230 9.31 -27.98 3.54
CA GLN A 230 9.10 -28.75 2.33
C GLN A 230 10.38 -28.78 1.47
N GLY A 231 11.07 -27.66 1.31
CA GLY A 231 12.37 -27.59 0.63
C GLY A 231 13.45 -28.42 1.33
N ARG A 232 13.56 -28.30 2.66
CA ARG A 232 14.48 -29.11 3.48
C ARG A 232 14.24 -30.61 3.27
N LYS A 233 12.98 -31.04 3.38
CA LYS A 233 12.63 -32.46 3.21
C LYS A 233 12.82 -32.95 1.78
N LEU A 234 12.52 -32.11 0.79
CA LEU A 234 12.74 -32.44 -0.61
C LEU A 234 14.21 -32.68 -0.89
N ASN A 235 15.11 -31.85 -0.35
CA ASN A 235 16.55 -32.05 -0.48
C ASN A 235 16.98 -33.39 0.14
N GLU A 236 16.50 -33.74 1.35
CA GLU A 236 16.79 -35.05 1.94
C GLU A 236 16.38 -36.21 1.02
N ILE A 237 15.18 -36.13 0.42
CA ILE A 237 14.67 -37.18 -0.48
C ILE A 237 15.54 -37.27 -1.74
N ILE A 238 15.90 -36.14 -2.34
CA ILE A 238 16.74 -36.09 -3.55
C ILE A 238 18.12 -36.68 -3.27
N PHE A 239 18.79 -36.25 -2.21
CA PHE A 239 20.14 -36.72 -1.88
C PHE A 239 20.15 -38.13 -1.28
N SER A 240 19.01 -38.66 -0.85
CA SER A 240 18.87 -40.07 -0.50
C SER A 240 18.49 -40.95 -1.70
N HIS A 241 18.23 -40.36 -2.87
CA HIS A 241 17.78 -41.10 -4.04
C HIS A 241 18.89 -42.02 -4.59
N PRO A 242 18.63 -43.30 -4.89
CA PRO A 242 19.66 -44.25 -5.31
C PRO A 242 20.49 -43.78 -6.50
N LYS A 243 19.84 -43.20 -7.53
CA LYS A 243 20.52 -42.71 -8.73
C LYS A 243 21.41 -41.48 -8.47
N VAL A 244 21.04 -40.63 -7.50
CA VAL A 244 21.86 -39.47 -7.11
C VAL A 244 23.06 -39.93 -6.31
N ASN A 245 22.85 -40.82 -5.33
CA ASN A 245 23.93 -41.41 -4.54
C ASN A 245 24.94 -42.16 -5.42
N GLN A 246 24.45 -42.94 -6.38
CA GLN A 246 25.31 -43.63 -7.35
C GLN A 246 26.17 -42.62 -8.12
N TYR A 247 25.55 -41.57 -8.69
CA TYR A 247 26.28 -40.55 -9.43
C TYR A 247 27.35 -39.86 -8.57
N ILE A 248 27.02 -39.48 -7.34
CA ILE A 248 27.97 -38.85 -6.41
C ILE A 248 29.15 -39.79 -6.13
N ASN A 249 28.89 -41.05 -5.82
CA ASN A 249 29.94 -42.02 -5.52
C ASN A 249 30.86 -42.31 -6.71
N GLU A 250 30.30 -42.38 -7.93
CA GLU A 250 31.05 -42.72 -9.14
C GLU A 250 31.84 -41.53 -9.70
N ASN A 251 31.33 -40.31 -9.56
CA ASN A 251 31.88 -39.14 -10.28
C ASN A 251 32.47 -38.07 -9.36
N LEU A 252 32.04 -38.01 -8.10
CA LEU A 252 32.37 -36.91 -7.18
C LEU A 252 33.13 -37.38 -5.92
N ILE A 253 33.43 -38.67 -5.81
CA ILE A 253 34.27 -39.24 -4.75
C ILE A 253 35.51 -39.86 -5.39
N GLU A 254 36.69 -39.56 -4.83
CA GLU A 254 37.97 -40.15 -5.19
C GLU A 254 38.76 -40.46 -3.92
N ASP A 255 39.28 -41.68 -3.80
CA ASP A 255 39.97 -42.19 -2.60
C ASP A 255 39.19 -41.98 -1.28
N GLY A 256 37.86 -42.14 -1.34
CA GLY A 256 36.98 -41.96 -0.20
C GLY A 256 36.79 -40.50 0.25
N LYS A 257 37.29 -39.53 -0.53
CA LYS A 257 37.13 -38.09 -0.29
C LYS A 257 36.26 -37.46 -1.36
N ILE A 258 35.47 -36.48 -0.95
CA ILE A 258 34.63 -35.71 -1.87
C ILE A 258 35.49 -34.73 -2.67
N LYS A 259 35.24 -34.64 -3.96
CA LYS A 259 35.81 -33.63 -4.85
C LYS A 259 35.08 -32.30 -4.63
N GLU A 260 35.56 -31.50 -3.66
CA GLU A 260 34.82 -30.33 -3.14
C GLU A 260 34.38 -29.35 -4.24
N LYS A 261 35.25 -29.06 -5.22
CA LYS A 261 34.93 -28.11 -6.31
C LYS A 261 33.87 -28.67 -7.26
N GLU A 262 34.00 -29.92 -7.65
CA GLU A 262 33.07 -30.61 -8.53
C GLU A 262 31.72 -30.83 -7.85
N PHE A 263 31.73 -31.15 -6.56
CA PHE A 263 30.52 -31.27 -5.75
C PHE A 263 29.83 -29.92 -5.60
N ALA A 264 30.56 -28.85 -5.29
CA ALA A 264 29.99 -27.49 -5.25
C ALA A 264 29.33 -27.14 -6.60
N SER A 265 30.02 -27.38 -7.72
CA SER A 265 29.48 -27.18 -9.07
C SER A 265 28.23 -28.02 -9.33
N PHE A 266 28.22 -29.29 -8.91
CA PHE A 266 27.07 -30.18 -9.03
C PHE A 266 25.83 -29.65 -8.28
N ILE A 267 26.03 -29.07 -7.10
CA ILE A 267 24.96 -28.44 -6.30
C ILE A 267 24.48 -27.14 -6.95
N GLU A 268 25.41 -26.25 -7.31
CA GLU A 268 25.13 -24.94 -7.91
C GLU A 268 24.37 -25.07 -9.23
N ASN A 269 24.83 -25.97 -10.12
CA ASN A 269 24.20 -26.25 -11.41
C ASN A 269 22.92 -27.09 -11.28
N ARG A 270 22.61 -27.59 -10.08
CA ARG A 270 21.51 -28.49 -9.80
C ARG A 270 21.53 -29.76 -10.67
N ASP A 271 22.72 -30.28 -10.92
CA ASP A 271 22.94 -31.42 -11.82
C ASP A 271 22.29 -32.71 -11.28
N TYR A 272 21.98 -32.78 -9.99
CA TYR A 272 21.21 -33.88 -9.40
C TYR A 272 19.83 -34.09 -10.06
N PHE A 273 19.23 -33.07 -10.68
CA PHE A 273 17.98 -33.24 -11.44
C PHE A 273 18.14 -34.06 -12.72
N LYS A 274 19.38 -34.27 -13.20
CA LYS A 274 19.67 -35.14 -14.35
C LYS A 274 19.67 -36.62 -13.97
N CYS A 275 19.73 -36.96 -12.67
CA CYS A 275 19.85 -38.33 -12.20
C CYS A 275 18.53 -39.11 -12.19
N PHE A 276 17.38 -38.47 -12.35
CA PHE A 276 16.06 -39.13 -12.28
C PHE A 276 15.04 -38.46 -13.20
N ASP A 277 13.92 -39.14 -13.47
CA ASP A 277 12.86 -38.64 -14.35
C ASP A 277 12.03 -37.55 -13.64
N MET A 278 12.10 -36.32 -14.16
CA MET A 278 11.40 -35.17 -13.60
C MET A 278 9.86 -35.28 -13.67
N LYS A 279 9.32 -36.04 -14.61
CA LYS A 279 7.86 -36.23 -14.75
C LYS A 279 7.36 -37.38 -13.88
N LYS A 280 8.11 -38.48 -13.81
CA LYS A 280 7.68 -39.71 -13.12
C LYS A 280 8.08 -39.74 -11.65
N GLU A 281 9.28 -39.29 -11.31
CA GLU A 281 9.87 -39.47 -9.98
C GLU A 281 9.75 -38.18 -9.15
N TYR A 282 10.20 -37.04 -9.69
CA TYR A 282 10.30 -35.78 -8.93
C TYR A 282 8.95 -35.27 -8.38
N GLY A 283 7.87 -35.41 -9.15
CA GLY A 283 6.53 -35.02 -8.69
C GLY A 283 6.10 -35.76 -7.41
N SER A 284 6.44 -37.04 -7.29
CA SER A 284 6.16 -37.83 -6.08
C SER A 284 7.01 -37.40 -4.89
N MET A 285 8.28 -37.02 -5.14
CA MET A 285 9.18 -36.49 -4.11
C MET A 285 8.67 -35.16 -3.55
N ILE A 286 8.25 -34.23 -4.41
CA ILE A 286 7.63 -32.96 -4.00
C ILE A 286 6.38 -33.21 -3.15
N GLN A 287 5.50 -34.14 -3.58
CA GLN A 287 4.28 -34.44 -2.85
C GLN A 287 4.56 -35.08 -1.49
N SER A 288 5.56 -35.96 -1.40
CA SER A 288 6.01 -36.58 -0.15
C SER A 288 6.58 -35.53 0.81
N ALA A 289 7.47 -34.66 0.32
CA ALA A 289 8.02 -33.56 1.10
C ALA A 289 6.94 -32.59 1.58
N GLY A 290 5.96 -32.27 0.73
CA GLY A 290 4.83 -31.42 1.09
C GLY A 290 3.91 -32.04 2.14
N ARG A 291 3.65 -33.36 2.08
CA ARG A 291 2.92 -34.06 3.16
C ARG A 291 3.68 -34.02 4.47
N HIS A 292 4.97 -34.30 4.45
CA HIS A 292 5.82 -34.22 5.64
C HIS A 292 5.80 -32.83 6.29
N ALA A 293 5.98 -31.76 5.49
CA ALA A 293 5.92 -30.40 6.00
C ALA A 293 4.55 -30.07 6.60
N SER A 294 3.48 -30.53 5.95
CA SER A 294 2.11 -30.30 6.42
C SER A 294 1.81 -31.00 7.74
N GLU A 295 2.24 -32.26 7.88
CA GLU A 295 2.09 -33.05 9.11
C GLU A 295 2.92 -32.46 10.26
N LYS A 296 4.17 -32.10 9.98
CA LYS A 296 5.09 -31.54 10.98
C LYS A 296 4.62 -30.19 11.53
N LEU A 297 4.13 -29.30 10.65
CA LEU A 297 3.72 -27.95 11.02
C LEU A 297 2.23 -27.82 11.34
N LYS A 298 1.46 -28.90 11.16
CA LYS A 298 -0.02 -28.89 11.29
C LYS A 298 -0.67 -27.80 10.42
N PHE A 299 -0.09 -27.55 9.25
CA PHE A 299 -0.55 -26.57 8.27
C PHE A 299 -0.45 -27.17 6.87
N ASP A 300 -1.60 -27.41 6.23
CA ASP A 300 -1.64 -27.90 4.85
C ASP A 300 -1.94 -26.74 3.90
N PHE A 301 -0.90 -26.27 3.19
CA PHE A 301 -1.03 -25.18 2.21
C PHE A 301 -2.07 -25.46 1.11
N LYS A 302 -2.29 -26.73 0.72
CA LYS A 302 -3.25 -27.06 -0.34
C LYS A 302 -4.70 -27.07 0.16
N ARG A 303 -4.91 -27.23 1.47
CA ARG A 303 -6.25 -27.34 2.07
C ARG A 303 -6.63 -26.12 2.90
N THR A 304 -5.65 -25.32 3.31
CA THR A 304 -5.89 -24.11 4.10
C THR A 304 -6.14 -22.95 3.15
N PRO A 305 -7.33 -22.32 3.19
CA PRO A 305 -7.59 -21.14 2.38
C PRO A 305 -6.62 -20.01 2.73
N ALA A 306 -6.15 -19.29 1.72
CA ALA A 306 -5.36 -18.10 1.94
C ALA A 306 -6.16 -17.04 2.68
N GLN A 307 -5.54 -16.41 3.67
CA GLN A 307 -6.11 -15.28 4.40
C GLN A 307 -5.46 -14.00 3.88
N PHE A 308 -6.29 -12.98 3.64
CA PHE A 308 -5.85 -11.72 3.07
C PHE A 308 -6.18 -10.57 4.03
N GLU A 309 -5.45 -9.48 3.88
CA GLU A 309 -5.73 -8.22 4.55
C GLU A 309 -5.51 -7.06 3.57
N ALA A 310 -6.33 -6.02 3.73
CA ALA A 310 -6.10 -4.72 3.10
C ALA A 310 -5.38 -3.82 4.11
N VAL A 311 -4.22 -3.30 3.71
CA VAL A 311 -3.39 -2.40 4.51
C VAL A 311 -3.02 -1.16 3.70
N LEU A 312 -2.68 -0.07 4.40
CA LEU A 312 -2.18 1.12 3.73
C LEU A 312 -0.88 0.84 2.97
N ASN A 313 -0.84 1.31 1.73
CA ASN A 313 0.37 1.34 0.93
C ASN A 313 1.26 2.51 1.37
N LYS A 314 2.13 2.20 2.32
CA LYS A 314 3.15 3.10 2.87
C LYS A 314 4.50 3.03 2.13
N ASN A 315 4.56 2.40 0.95
CA ASN A 315 5.81 2.17 0.19
C ASN A 315 6.98 1.53 1.00
N GLN A 316 6.65 0.90 2.13
CA GLN A 316 7.57 0.17 2.99
C GLN A 316 7.59 -1.32 2.64
N LYS A 317 8.41 -2.11 3.35
CA LYS A 317 8.33 -3.57 3.27
C LYS A 317 6.92 -4.06 3.61
N ILE A 318 6.36 -4.84 2.71
CA ILE A 318 4.96 -5.29 2.78
C ILE A 318 4.76 -6.32 3.89
N TYR A 319 5.76 -7.18 4.09
CA TYR A 319 5.85 -8.07 5.24
C TYR A 319 6.98 -7.61 6.13
N GLN A 320 6.72 -7.56 7.43
CA GLN A 320 7.79 -7.41 8.42
C GLN A 320 8.46 -8.77 8.58
N ASN A 321 9.80 -8.78 8.71
CA ASN A 321 10.47 -9.99 9.18
C ASN A 321 9.97 -10.25 10.60
N GLY A 322 9.40 -11.44 10.83
CA GLY A 322 9.03 -11.89 12.16
C GLY A 322 10.23 -12.00 13.09
#